data_AF-X0XKZ4-F1
#
_entry.id   AF-X0XKZ4-F1
#
_cell.length_a   1.000
_cell.length_b   1.000
_cell.length_c   1.000
_cell.angle_alpha   90.00
_cell.angle_beta   90.00
_cell.angle_gamma   90.00
#
_symmetry.space_group_name_H-M   'P 1'
#
loop_
_entity.id
_entity.type
_entity.pdbx_description
1 polymer ?
#
loop_
_entity_poly.entity_id
_entity_poly.type
_entity_poly.pdbx_seq_one_letter_code
_entity_poly.pdbx_strand_id
1 'polypeptide(L)'
;NENATSNEATVSITVSPVNDDPVLIGIGDRSVEANNLLEFTLFATDPDTLDTLTYSASNLPQGALFTGNTFSWTPVDVDVGTYPNVHFEVSDGNSGVDSEDIVITVTEETFGPTQIYRSVGPGNTSALATGSGSNTLDISGDTATFGQALADNIGVGDRIDYNADGNTCYIHARTSPTSYIVSDSTGGTPLPVTGDTGWSIFRAHTSLADAVSLDRDIVSNDEIWNIACYADAQDTTQVAINDWITSQDNYI
;
A
#
# COMPACT_ATOMS: atom_id res chain seq x y z
N ASN A 1 65.88 67.14 26.52
CA ASN A 1 66.09 65.91 27.30
C ASN A 1 65.29 64.83 26.61
N GLU A 2 65.90 64.17 25.63
CA GLU A 2 65.26 63.13 24.83
C GLU A 2 65.85 61.80 25.25
N ASN A 3 65.12 61.06 26.07
CA ASN A 3 65.42 59.65 26.37
C ASN A 3 64.20 58.98 27.00
N ALA A 4 63.10 58.89 26.25
CA ALA A 4 62.01 58.00 26.61
C ALA A 4 62.30 56.61 26.03
N THR A 5 62.53 55.64 26.90
CA THR A 5 62.63 54.22 26.53
C THR A 5 61.25 53.56 26.66
N SER A 6 60.79 52.89 25.60
CA SER A 6 59.62 52.00 25.66
C SER A 6 60.08 50.55 25.88
N ASN A 7 59.37 49.82 26.73
CA ASN A 7 59.52 48.38 26.96
C ASN A 7 58.34 47.62 26.34
N GLU A 8 58.62 46.46 25.74
CA GLU A 8 57.57 45.54 25.32
C GLU A 8 56.96 44.87 26.56
N ALA A 9 55.64 44.73 26.57
CA ALA A 9 54.90 44.02 27.60
C ALA A 9 54.04 42.95 26.94
N THR A 10 54.19 41.71 27.39
CA THR A 10 53.34 40.61 26.95
C THR A 10 52.09 40.56 27.82
N VAL A 11 50.92 40.67 27.20
CA VAL A 11 49.62 40.50 27.87
C VAL A 11 49.12 39.10 27.53
N SER A 12 48.93 38.27 28.55
CA SER A 12 48.27 36.97 28.40
C SER A 12 46.78 37.13 28.68
N ILE A 13 45.94 36.84 27.69
CA ILE A 13 44.49 36.78 27.82
C ILE A 13 44.09 35.31 27.85
N THR A 14 43.46 34.88 28.95
CA THR A 14 42.87 33.55 29.05
C THR A 14 41.39 33.67 28.75
N VAL A 15 40.92 32.96 27.73
CA VAL A 15 39.49 32.82 27.44
C VAL A 15 39.08 31.43 27.91
N SER A 16 38.12 31.36 28.83
CA SER A 16 37.48 30.12 29.22
C SER A 16 36.27 29.91 28.31
N PRO A 17 36.17 28.79 27.58
CA PRO A 17 34.97 28.48 26.79
C PRO A 17 33.77 28.35 27.73
N VAL A 18 32.62 28.83 27.26
CA VAL A 18 31.31 28.67 27.89
C VAL A 18 30.54 27.74 26.96
N ASN A 19 29.81 26.79 27.54
CA ASN A 19 28.98 25.85 26.79
C ASN A 19 27.91 26.58 25.98
N ASP A 20 27.79 26.24 24.70
CA ASP A 20 26.72 26.64 23.79
C ASP A 20 25.69 25.51 23.68
N ASP A 21 24.39 25.83 23.60
CA ASP A 21 23.35 24.80 23.45
C ASP A 21 23.43 24.14 22.05
N PRO A 22 23.11 22.84 21.93
CA PRO A 22 22.97 22.20 20.63
C PRO A 22 21.81 22.81 19.84
N VAL A 23 21.85 22.70 18.52
CA VAL A 23 20.78 23.16 17.63
C VAL A 23 20.20 21.97 16.88
N LEU A 24 18.95 21.62 17.17
CA LEU A 24 18.18 20.59 16.50
C LEU A 24 17.68 21.13 15.16
N ILE A 25 17.95 20.40 14.07
CA ILE A 25 17.38 20.71 12.77
C ILE A 25 15.91 20.31 12.81
N GLY A 26 15.03 21.26 12.44
CA GLY A 26 13.59 21.09 12.45
C GLY A 26 13.14 19.79 11.78
N ILE A 27 12.45 18.97 12.57
CA ILE A 27 11.77 17.76 12.17
C ILE A 27 10.51 18.17 11.42
N GLY A 28 9.62 18.95 12.04
CA GLY A 28 8.30 19.30 11.53
C GLY A 28 7.31 18.14 11.54
N ASP A 29 6.03 18.47 11.37
CA ASP A 29 4.93 17.49 11.38
C ASP A 29 5.13 16.38 10.33
N ARG A 30 4.56 15.21 10.64
CA ARG A 30 4.64 14.02 9.80
C ARG A 30 3.25 13.46 9.50
N SER A 31 3.11 12.86 8.33
CA SER A 31 1.92 12.10 7.96
C SER A 31 2.32 10.78 7.33
N VAL A 32 1.57 9.72 7.59
CA VAL A 32 1.75 8.40 6.99
C VAL A 32 0.40 7.72 6.85
N GLU A 33 0.21 6.90 5.82
CA GLU A 33 -0.95 6.02 5.73
C GLU A 33 -0.77 4.79 6.63
N ALA A 34 -1.87 4.21 7.12
CA ALA A 34 -1.82 2.93 7.81
C ALA A 34 -1.10 1.87 6.96
N ASN A 35 -0.44 0.92 7.63
CA ASN A 35 0.35 -0.18 7.06
C ASN A 35 1.64 0.23 6.31
N ASN A 36 1.96 1.53 6.24
CA ASN A 36 3.21 2.05 5.66
C ASN A 36 4.24 2.45 6.73
N LEU A 37 5.54 2.29 6.42
CA LEU A 37 6.62 2.68 7.33
C LEU A 37 6.84 4.19 7.31
N LEU A 38 6.74 4.84 8.48
CA LEU A 38 7.26 6.17 8.76
C LEU A 38 8.63 6.06 9.42
N GLU A 39 9.68 6.54 8.75
CA GLU A 39 11.05 6.55 9.28
C GLU A 39 11.73 7.89 9.01
N PHE A 40 12.40 8.45 10.02
CA PHE A 40 13.25 9.62 9.86
C PHE A 40 14.34 9.69 10.94
N THR A 41 15.42 10.38 10.62
CA THR A 41 16.58 10.56 11.49
C THR A 41 16.68 12.01 11.95
N LEU A 42 16.97 12.22 13.23
CA LEU A 42 17.26 13.52 13.81
C LEU A 42 18.70 13.94 13.51
N PHE A 43 18.85 15.23 13.27
CA PHE A 43 20.13 15.88 13.05
C PHE A 43 20.23 17.12 13.91
N ALA A 44 21.37 17.28 14.57
CA ALA A 44 21.68 18.48 15.34
C ALA A 44 23.14 18.87 15.12
N THR A 45 23.45 20.14 15.38
CA THR A 45 24.81 20.68 15.36
C THR A 45 25.12 21.37 16.67
N ASP A 46 26.37 21.29 17.09
CA ASP A 46 26.85 21.94 18.31
C ASP A 46 28.16 22.68 18.01
N PRO A 47 28.28 23.97 18.37
CA PRO A 47 29.54 24.71 18.26
C PRO A 47 30.69 24.11 19.08
N ASP A 48 30.38 23.47 20.21
CA ASP A 48 31.32 22.82 21.12
C ASP A 48 31.65 21.41 20.62
N THR A 49 32.61 21.34 19.69
CA THR A 49 33.00 20.08 18.99
C THR A 49 33.50 18.91 19.86
N LEU A 50 33.70 19.12 21.18
CA LEU A 50 34.08 18.06 22.12
C LEU A 50 32.86 17.38 22.77
N ASP A 51 31.67 17.93 22.56
CA ASP A 51 30.45 17.48 23.18
C ASP A 51 29.86 16.27 22.46
N THR A 52 29.18 15.42 23.22
CA THR A 52 28.57 14.20 22.69
C THR A 52 27.06 14.36 22.68
N LEU A 53 26.51 14.56 21.48
CA LEU A 53 25.07 14.71 21.30
C LEU A 53 24.33 13.41 21.57
N THR A 54 23.41 13.47 22.53
CA THR A 54 22.52 12.38 22.91
C THR A 54 21.10 12.75 22.53
N TYR A 55 20.45 11.88 21.76
CA TYR A 55 19.08 12.08 21.30
C TYR A 55 18.10 11.27 22.14
N SER A 56 16.93 11.83 22.40
CA SER A 56 15.85 11.14 23.09
C SER A 56 14.50 11.48 22.48
N ALA A 57 13.50 10.65 22.76
CA ALA A 57 12.13 10.87 22.32
C ALA A 57 11.15 10.41 23.41
N SER A 58 10.01 11.09 23.52
CA SER A 58 8.95 10.74 24.45
C SER A 58 7.56 11.00 23.88
N ASN A 59 6.52 10.49 24.55
CA ASN A 59 5.14 10.53 24.05
C ASN A 59 4.98 9.92 22.63
N LEU A 60 5.71 8.83 22.36
CA LEU A 60 5.66 8.14 21.08
C LEU A 60 4.33 7.38 20.93
N PRO A 61 3.78 7.28 19.69
CA PRO A 61 2.66 6.39 19.40
C PRO A 61 2.94 4.93 19.81
N GLN A 62 1.89 4.16 20.09
CA GLN A 62 2.06 2.75 20.45
C GLN A 62 2.73 1.99 19.30
N GLY A 63 3.77 1.21 19.62
CA GLY A 63 4.53 0.43 18.64
C GLY A 63 5.58 1.22 17.86
N ALA A 64 5.66 2.55 18.02
CA ALA A 64 6.76 3.34 17.50
C ALA A 64 8.06 3.09 18.28
N LEU A 65 9.19 3.17 17.58
CA LEU A 65 10.52 2.95 18.13
C LEU A 65 11.40 4.18 17.88
N PHE A 66 12.28 4.45 18.84
CA PHE A 66 13.34 5.44 18.69
C PHE A 66 14.67 4.81 19.11
N THR A 67 15.62 4.68 18.18
CA THR A 67 16.91 4.03 18.42
C THR A 67 18.05 4.89 17.90
N GLY A 68 19.00 5.24 18.77
CA GLY A 68 20.05 6.20 18.46
C GLY A 68 19.43 7.57 18.23
N ASN A 69 19.34 7.98 16.96
CA ASN A 69 18.69 9.21 16.52
C ASN A 69 17.61 8.96 15.45
N THR A 70 17.17 7.71 15.25
CA THR A 70 16.18 7.36 14.23
C THR A 70 14.86 6.96 14.88
N PHE A 71 13.78 7.59 14.42
CA PHE A 71 12.40 7.20 14.68
C PHE A 71 11.92 6.23 13.59
N SER A 72 11.23 5.16 13.97
CA SER A 72 10.56 4.25 13.05
C SER A 72 9.21 3.77 13.60
N TRP A 73 8.20 3.72 12.73
CA TRP A 73 6.87 3.26 13.08
C TRP A 73 6.10 2.78 11.85
N THR A 74 5.45 1.62 11.97
CA THR A 74 4.48 1.12 10.99
C THR A 74 3.12 1.05 11.69
N PRO A 75 2.29 2.11 11.63
CA PRO A 75 0.94 2.07 12.18
C PRO A 75 0.09 1.03 11.47
N VAL A 76 -0.91 0.49 12.15
CA VAL A 76 -1.96 -0.36 11.56
C VAL A 76 -3.29 0.40 11.53
N ASP A 77 -4.33 -0.17 10.92
CA ASP A 77 -5.64 0.49 10.75
C ASP A 77 -6.24 1.04 12.07
N VAL A 78 -6.01 0.36 13.19
CA VAL A 78 -6.46 0.80 14.53
C VAL A 78 -5.73 2.06 15.04
N ASP A 79 -4.58 2.39 14.46
CA ASP A 79 -3.78 3.57 14.78
C ASP A 79 -4.14 4.81 13.95
N VAL A 80 -5.17 4.76 13.09
CA VAL A 80 -5.61 5.94 12.33
C VAL A 80 -6.05 7.05 13.27
N GLY A 81 -5.48 8.25 13.07
CA GLY A 81 -5.74 9.39 13.93
C GLY A 81 -4.58 10.39 14.00
N THR A 82 -4.65 11.29 14.98
CA THR A 82 -3.65 12.34 15.19
C THR A 82 -2.96 12.17 16.54
N TYR A 83 -1.63 12.22 16.53
CA TYR A 83 -0.76 12.07 17.69
C TYR A 83 -0.03 13.40 17.93
N PRO A 84 -0.56 14.28 18.79
CA PRO A 84 0.07 15.56 19.09
C PRO A 84 1.16 15.42 20.15
N ASN A 85 2.07 16.40 20.17
CA ASN A 85 3.14 16.53 21.16
C ASN A 85 4.07 15.30 21.20
N VAL A 86 4.36 14.70 20.04
CA VAL A 86 5.42 13.69 19.95
C VAL A 86 6.74 14.42 20.09
N HIS A 87 7.43 14.17 21.21
CA HIS A 87 8.54 14.99 21.66
C HIS A 87 9.87 14.39 21.25
N PHE A 88 10.74 15.20 20.68
CA PHE A 88 12.12 14.84 20.40
C PHE A 88 13.08 15.88 20.97
N GLU A 89 14.20 15.41 21.53
CA GLU A 89 15.19 16.24 22.22
C GLU A 89 16.61 15.81 21.85
N VAL A 90 17.52 16.78 21.80
CA VAL A 90 18.97 16.57 21.78
C VAL A 90 19.61 17.27 22.97
N SER A 91 20.55 16.60 23.65
CA SER A 91 21.37 17.18 24.72
C SER A 91 22.86 16.99 24.42
N ASP A 92 23.65 17.98 24.79
CA ASP A 92 25.12 17.97 24.71
C ASP A 92 25.81 17.22 25.87
N GLY A 93 25.07 16.89 26.94
CA GLY A 93 25.61 16.30 28.17
C GLY A 93 26.24 17.31 29.15
N ASN A 94 26.24 18.60 28.81
CA ASN A 94 26.80 19.73 29.56
C ASN A 94 25.73 20.76 29.98
N SER A 95 24.45 20.37 29.94
CA SER A 95 23.23 21.12 30.31
C SER A 95 22.58 21.90 29.17
N GLY A 96 23.15 21.89 27.96
CA GLY A 96 22.49 22.39 26.77
C GLY A 96 21.51 21.37 26.20
N VAL A 97 20.34 21.87 25.80
CA VAL A 97 19.26 21.07 25.21
C VAL A 97 18.55 21.87 24.13
N ASP A 98 18.10 21.18 23.09
CA ASP A 98 17.13 21.70 22.13
C ASP A 98 16.10 20.62 21.79
N SER A 99 14.87 21.03 21.52
CA SER A 99 13.76 20.08 21.39
C SER A 99 12.67 20.58 20.45
N GLU A 100 11.91 19.64 19.92
CA GLU A 100 10.75 19.90 19.08
C GLU A 100 9.62 18.92 19.41
N ASP A 101 8.42 19.48 19.58
CA ASP A 101 7.18 18.73 19.63
C ASP A 101 6.53 18.76 18.25
N ILE A 102 6.27 17.58 17.67
CA ILE A 102 5.60 17.46 16.37
C ILE A 102 4.22 16.82 16.50
N VAL A 103 3.42 16.98 15.45
CA VAL A 103 2.21 16.20 15.22
C VAL A 103 2.51 15.10 14.20
N ILE A 104 2.17 13.85 14.55
CA ILE A 104 2.14 12.74 13.58
C ILE A 104 0.67 12.44 13.26
N THR A 105 0.33 12.46 11.97
CA THR A 105 -1.00 12.08 11.48
C THR A 105 -0.93 10.73 10.78
N VAL A 106 -1.76 9.80 11.21
CA VAL A 106 -2.00 8.54 10.50
C VAL A 106 -3.31 8.67 9.74
N THR A 107 -3.24 8.55 8.42
CA THR A 107 -4.42 8.49 7.56
C THR A 107 -4.80 7.04 7.28
N GLU A 108 -6.06 6.81 6.94
CA GLU A 108 -6.49 5.52 6.39
C GLU A 108 -5.62 5.13 5.20
N GLU A 109 -5.35 3.83 5.05
CA GLU A 109 -4.76 3.31 3.81
C GLU A 109 -5.71 3.62 2.66
N THR A 110 -5.19 4.23 1.60
CA THR A 110 -5.99 4.50 0.41
C THR A 110 -5.84 3.33 -0.56
N PHE A 111 -6.94 2.61 -0.79
CA PHE A 111 -7.01 1.66 -1.89
C PHE A 111 -7.46 2.43 -3.14
N GLY A 112 -6.81 2.17 -4.28
CA GLY A 112 -7.32 2.66 -5.56
C GLY A 112 -8.67 2.00 -5.91
N PRO A 113 -9.30 2.41 -7.02
CA PRO A 113 -10.58 1.87 -7.44
C PRO A 113 -10.56 0.34 -7.52
N THR A 114 -11.65 -0.27 -7.07
CA THR A 114 -11.83 -1.71 -7.02
C THR A 114 -11.76 -2.30 -8.44
N GLN A 115 -10.81 -3.21 -8.65
CA GLN A 115 -10.63 -3.84 -9.96
C GLN A 115 -11.67 -4.95 -10.16
N ILE A 116 -12.51 -4.82 -11.18
CA ILE A 116 -13.50 -5.82 -11.56
C ILE A 116 -13.09 -6.48 -12.87
N TYR A 117 -12.89 -7.81 -12.86
CA TYR A 117 -12.48 -8.55 -14.06
C TYR A 117 -13.61 -9.39 -14.61
N ARG A 118 -13.83 -9.31 -15.93
CA ARG A 118 -14.81 -10.12 -16.67
C ARG A 118 -14.22 -10.59 -17.99
N SER A 119 -14.67 -11.75 -18.46
CA SER A 119 -14.33 -12.25 -19.79
C SER A 119 -15.54 -12.28 -20.70
N VAL A 120 -15.30 -12.04 -21.98
CA VAL A 120 -16.30 -12.21 -23.05
C VAL A 120 -15.79 -13.26 -24.04
N GLY A 121 -16.69 -14.11 -24.53
CA GLY A 121 -16.39 -15.08 -25.57
C GLY A 121 -17.60 -15.94 -25.92
N PRO A 122 -17.56 -16.72 -27.01
CA PRO A 122 -18.74 -17.34 -27.61
C PRO A 122 -19.43 -18.45 -26.77
N GLY A 123 -18.97 -18.73 -25.55
CA GLY A 123 -19.54 -19.77 -24.69
C GLY A 123 -19.54 -19.41 -23.22
N ASN A 124 -20.69 -19.01 -22.69
CA ASN A 124 -20.99 -19.00 -21.24
C ASN A 124 -21.80 -20.23 -20.79
N THR A 125 -22.15 -21.13 -21.72
CA THR A 125 -22.97 -22.33 -21.50
C THR A 125 -22.19 -23.64 -21.56
N SER A 126 -20.98 -23.63 -22.13
CA SER A 126 -20.09 -24.79 -22.17
C SER A 126 -18.87 -24.51 -21.30
N ALA A 127 -18.60 -25.40 -20.34
CA ALA A 127 -17.48 -25.23 -19.43
C ALA A 127 -16.15 -25.38 -20.18
N LEU A 128 -15.23 -24.45 -19.93
CA LEU A 128 -13.84 -24.49 -20.37
C LEU A 128 -13.05 -25.56 -19.62
N ALA A 129 -13.38 -25.78 -18.35
CA ALA A 129 -12.88 -26.85 -17.51
C ALA A 129 -13.90 -27.19 -16.42
N THR A 130 -13.86 -28.43 -15.91
CA THR A 130 -14.71 -28.90 -14.83
C THR A 130 -13.91 -29.71 -13.82
N GLY A 131 -14.31 -29.62 -12.56
CA GLY A 131 -13.81 -30.49 -11.51
C GLY A 131 -14.26 -31.93 -11.72
N SER A 132 -13.35 -32.88 -11.49
CA SER A 132 -13.67 -34.30 -11.40
C SER A 132 -12.49 -35.07 -10.80
N GLY A 133 -12.79 -36.10 -9.99
CA GLY A 133 -11.77 -36.98 -9.41
C GLY A 133 -10.70 -36.20 -8.64
N SER A 134 -9.45 -36.27 -9.10
CA SER A 134 -8.30 -35.62 -8.48
C SER A 134 -8.15 -34.13 -8.85
N ASN A 135 -8.97 -33.58 -9.74
CA ASN A 135 -8.94 -32.17 -10.10
C ASN A 135 -9.83 -31.36 -9.16
N THR A 136 -9.41 -31.25 -7.90
CA THR A 136 -10.10 -30.48 -6.86
C THR A 136 -9.85 -28.98 -6.99
N LEU A 137 -10.70 -28.16 -6.40
CA LEU A 137 -10.52 -26.72 -6.21
C LEU A 137 -10.39 -26.42 -4.72
N ASP A 138 -9.34 -25.69 -4.38
CA ASP A 138 -9.10 -25.08 -3.07
C ASP A 138 -9.06 -23.56 -3.25
N ILE A 139 -9.89 -22.81 -2.52
CA ILE A 139 -9.81 -21.34 -2.45
C ILE A 139 -9.49 -20.93 -1.02
N SER A 140 -8.41 -20.16 -0.88
CA SER A 140 -7.98 -19.56 0.38
C SER A 140 -7.57 -18.12 0.12
N GLY A 141 -8.31 -17.16 0.68
CA GLY A 141 -8.13 -15.74 0.36
C GLY A 141 -8.42 -15.47 -1.11
N ASP A 142 -7.51 -14.78 -1.79
CA ASP A 142 -7.56 -14.46 -3.21
C ASP A 142 -6.99 -15.57 -4.11
N THR A 143 -6.59 -16.71 -3.55
CA THR A 143 -5.87 -17.74 -4.30
C THR A 143 -6.75 -18.96 -4.53
N ALA A 144 -6.98 -19.28 -5.80
CA ALA A 144 -7.59 -20.53 -6.24
C ALA A 144 -6.51 -21.51 -6.73
N THR A 145 -6.53 -22.73 -6.20
CA THR A 145 -5.62 -23.82 -6.56
C THR A 145 -6.40 -25.02 -7.08
N PHE A 146 -6.01 -25.50 -8.25
CA PHE A 146 -6.59 -26.67 -8.91
C PHE A 146 -5.68 -27.89 -8.76
N GLY A 147 -6.30 -29.06 -8.54
CA GLY A 147 -5.59 -30.34 -8.39
C GLY A 147 -4.89 -30.83 -9.65
N GLN A 148 -5.19 -30.24 -10.82
CA GLN A 148 -4.53 -30.51 -12.10
C GLN A 148 -4.26 -29.20 -12.87
N ALA A 149 -3.28 -29.24 -13.78
CA ALA A 149 -2.98 -28.10 -14.64
C ALA A 149 -4.15 -27.81 -15.59
N LEU A 150 -4.61 -26.57 -15.62
CA LEU A 150 -5.63 -26.10 -16.55
C LEU A 150 -5.00 -25.63 -17.86
N ALA A 151 -5.80 -25.64 -18.93
CA ALA A 151 -5.36 -25.26 -20.28
C ALA A 151 -5.06 -23.74 -20.39
N ASP A 152 -4.22 -23.38 -21.36
CA ASP A 152 -3.72 -22.01 -21.52
C ASP A 152 -4.76 -20.99 -21.99
N ASN A 153 -5.93 -21.46 -22.44
CA ASN A 153 -7.06 -20.62 -22.82
C ASN A 153 -7.92 -20.16 -21.63
N ILE A 154 -7.61 -20.62 -20.41
CA ILE A 154 -8.24 -20.18 -19.15
C ILE A 154 -7.41 -19.04 -18.58
N GLY A 155 -8.06 -17.92 -18.28
CA GLY A 155 -7.36 -16.71 -17.87
C GLY A 155 -8.27 -15.63 -17.33
N VAL A 156 -7.78 -14.39 -17.40
CA VAL A 156 -8.38 -13.20 -16.79
C VAL A 156 -9.85 -13.05 -17.15
N GLY A 157 -10.67 -12.77 -16.15
CA GLY A 157 -12.11 -12.54 -16.27
C GLY A 157 -12.96 -13.80 -16.35
N ASP A 158 -12.38 -14.99 -16.50
CA ASP A 158 -13.15 -16.23 -16.52
C ASP A 158 -13.83 -16.50 -15.20
N ARG A 159 -15.08 -16.95 -15.29
CA ARG A 159 -15.97 -17.21 -14.18
C ARG A 159 -15.77 -18.64 -13.69
N ILE A 160 -15.48 -18.81 -12.40
CA ILE A 160 -15.45 -20.10 -11.74
C ILE A 160 -16.74 -20.22 -10.93
N ASP A 161 -17.58 -21.17 -11.29
CA ASP A 161 -18.74 -21.58 -10.49
C ASP A 161 -18.30 -22.77 -9.63
N TYR A 162 -18.46 -22.67 -8.31
CA TYR A 162 -17.94 -23.65 -7.35
C TYR A 162 -18.85 -23.75 -6.13
N ASN A 163 -18.67 -24.82 -5.36
CA ASN A 163 -19.62 -25.28 -4.36
C ASN A 163 -21.01 -25.52 -4.99
N ALA A 164 -21.62 -26.67 -4.70
CA ALA A 164 -22.94 -27.02 -5.25
C ALA A 164 -24.06 -25.98 -4.92
N ASP A 165 -23.77 -25.02 -4.05
CA ASP A 165 -24.63 -23.91 -3.63
C ASP A 165 -24.61 -22.69 -4.58
N GLY A 166 -23.80 -22.70 -5.65
CA GLY A 166 -23.81 -21.67 -6.69
C GLY A 166 -22.95 -20.44 -6.37
N ASN A 167 -21.82 -20.63 -5.69
CA ASN A 167 -20.85 -19.56 -5.52
C ASN A 167 -20.12 -19.28 -6.84
N THR A 168 -19.74 -18.03 -7.04
CA THR A 168 -19.04 -17.59 -8.23
C THR A 168 -17.87 -16.69 -7.87
N CYS A 169 -16.72 -16.93 -8.49
CA CYS A 169 -15.58 -16.01 -8.48
C CYS A 169 -15.02 -15.83 -9.91
N TYR A 170 -14.10 -14.89 -10.08
CA TYR A 170 -13.53 -14.47 -11.36
C TYR A 170 -12.01 -14.47 -11.29
N ILE A 171 -11.36 -14.96 -12.34
CA ILE A 171 -9.90 -15.02 -12.43
C ILE A 171 -9.32 -13.63 -12.68
N HIS A 172 -8.33 -13.22 -11.90
CA HIS A 172 -7.57 -11.97 -12.09
C HIS A 172 -6.26 -12.19 -12.82
N ALA A 173 -5.57 -13.26 -12.45
CA ALA A 173 -4.27 -13.60 -12.99
C ALA A 173 -4.02 -15.10 -12.86
N ARG A 174 -3.19 -15.61 -13.77
CA ARG A 174 -2.66 -16.96 -13.70
C ARG A 174 -1.24 -16.90 -13.17
N THR A 175 -0.98 -17.45 -11.98
CA THR A 175 0.35 -17.48 -11.37
C THR A 175 1.12 -18.74 -11.77
N SER A 176 0.39 -19.84 -12.02
CA SER A 176 0.92 -21.09 -12.55
C SER A 176 -0.18 -21.87 -13.29
N PRO A 177 0.13 -23.00 -13.95
CA PRO A 177 -0.89 -23.84 -14.56
C PRO A 177 -1.98 -24.34 -13.60
N THR A 178 -1.69 -24.40 -12.29
CA THR A 178 -2.60 -24.88 -11.24
C THR A 178 -3.05 -23.81 -10.26
N SER A 179 -2.54 -22.58 -10.34
CA SER A 179 -2.82 -21.53 -9.35
C SER A 179 -3.15 -20.20 -10.01
N TYR A 180 -4.18 -19.55 -9.48
CA TYR A 180 -4.80 -18.35 -10.02
C TYR A 180 -5.14 -17.39 -8.88
N ILE A 181 -5.02 -16.10 -9.15
CA ILE A 181 -5.58 -15.05 -8.31
C ILE A 181 -7.04 -14.87 -8.73
N VAL A 182 -7.95 -14.74 -7.77
CA VAL A 182 -9.41 -14.67 -7.96
C VAL A 182 -10.07 -13.64 -7.05
N SER A 183 -11.19 -13.07 -7.48
CA SER A 183 -12.12 -12.31 -6.61
C SER A 183 -13.57 -12.75 -6.79
N ASP A 184 -14.41 -12.34 -5.86
CA ASP A 184 -15.86 -12.40 -6.05
C ASP A 184 -16.35 -11.39 -7.12
N SER A 185 -17.67 -11.33 -7.34
CA SER A 185 -18.29 -10.43 -8.31
C SER A 185 -18.09 -8.94 -8.04
N THR A 186 -17.71 -8.58 -6.81
CA THR A 186 -17.50 -7.20 -6.33
C THR A 186 -16.02 -6.84 -6.22
N GLY A 187 -15.09 -7.71 -6.65
CA GLY A 187 -13.65 -7.47 -6.50
C GLY A 187 -13.10 -7.83 -5.11
N GLY A 188 -13.94 -8.32 -4.21
CA GLY A 188 -13.58 -8.74 -2.87
C GLY A 188 -13.09 -10.19 -2.79
N THR A 189 -12.78 -10.65 -1.58
CA THR A 189 -12.29 -12.01 -1.33
C THR A 189 -13.40 -13.05 -1.53
N PRO A 190 -13.22 -14.08 -2.39
CA PRO A 190 -14.21 -15.13 -2.56
C PRO A 190 -14.45 -15.96 -1.30
N LEU A 191 -15.61 -16.63 -1.24
CA LEU A 191 -15.88 -17.60 -0.19
C LEU A 191 -14.89 -18.78 -0.29
N PRO A 192 -14.23 -19.17 0.81
CA PRO A 192 -13.24 -20.25 0.78
C PRO A 192 -13.89 -21.60 0.52
N VAL A 193 -13.12 -22.51 -0.07
CA VAL A 193 -13.52 -23.89 -0.33
C VAL A 193 -12.29 -24.81 -0.24
N THR A 194 -12.49 -26.06 0.13
CA THR A 194 -11.40 -27.06 0.16
C THR A 194 -11.85 -28.37 -0.44
N GLY A 195 -11.08 -28.90 -1.38
CA GLY A 195 -11.28 -30.21 -1.98
C GLY A 195 -12.52 -30.29 -2.88
N ASP A 196 -13.05 -29.17 -3.37
CA ASP A 196 -14.28 -29.20 -4.17
C ASP A 196 -14.03 -29.83 -5.54
N THR A 197 -14.94 -30.69 -5.97
CA THR A 197 -14.89 -31.34 -7.28
C THR A 197 -16.09 -30.95 -8.15
N GLY A 198 -17.05 -30.19 -7.61
CA GLY A 198 -18.25 -29.72 -8.29
C GLY A 198 -18.09 -28.37 -8.98
N TRP A 199 -16.85 -27.92 -9.24
CA TRP A 199 -16.59 -26.64 -9.88
C TRP A 199 -16.61 -26.71 -11.41
N SER A 200 -16.85 -25.58 -12.06
CA SER A 200 -16.81 -25.41 -13.52
C SER A 200 -16.34 -24.01 -13.87
N ILE A 201 -15.62 -23.87 -14.99
CA ILE A 201 -15.10 -22.58 -15.47
C ILE A 201 -15.78 -22.20 -16.78
N PHE A 202 -16.20 -20.96 -16.92
CA PHE A 202 -16.88 -20.41 -18.10
C PHE A 202 -16.31 -19.05 -18.50
N ARG A 203 -16.59 -18.60 -19.73
CA ARG A 203 -16.53 -17.16 -20.02
C ARG A 203 -17.63 -16.46 -19.23
N ALA A 204 -17.34 -15.30 -18.65
CA ALA A 204 -18.32 -14.59 -17.82
C ALA A 204 -19.54 -14.15 -18.64
N HIS A 205 -19.31 -13.67 -19.87
CA HIS A 205 -20.33 -13.18 -20.78
C HIS A 205 -20.15 -13.73 -22.20
N THR A 206 -21.25 -13.77 -22.96
CA THR A 206 -21.26 -14.24 -24.36
C THR A 206 -20.79 -13.22 -25.37
N SER A 207 -20.84 -11.92 -25.02
CA SER A 207 -20.43 -10.83 -25.88
C SER A 207 -20.05 -9.61 -25.05
N LEU A 208 -19.33 -8.67 -25.67
CA LEU A 208 -19.03 -7.38 -25.05
C LEU A 208 -20.32 -6.59 -24.74
N ALA A 209 -21.32 -6.67 -25.62
CA ALA A 209 -22.62 -6.04 -25.40
C ALA A 209 -23.31 -6.58 -24.13
N ASP A 210 -23.25 -7.89 -23.87
CA ASP A 210 -23.82 -8.48 -22.66
C ASP A 210 -23.09 -7.99 -21.40
N ALA A 211 -21.76 -7.89 -21.47
CA ALA A 211 -20.93 -7.49 -20.33
C ALA A 211 -21.14 -6.02 -19.90
N VAL A 212 -21.48 -5.14 -20.85
CA VAL A 212 -21.67 -3.69 -20.61
C VAL A 212 -23.13 -3.24 -20.58
N SER A 213 -24.08 -4.18 -20.71
CA SER A 213 -25.52 -3.88 -20.77
C SER A 213 -26.16 -3.41 -19.46
N LEU A 214 -25.41 -3.46 -18.36
CA LEU A 214 -25.85 -2.96 -17.06
C LEU A 214 -25.56 -1.46 -17.01
N ASP A 215 -26.59 -0.64 -16.85
CA ASP A 215 -26.43 0.76 -16.45
C ASP A 215 -25.65 0.77 -15.11
N ARG A 216 -24.43 1.30 -15.13
CA ARG A 216 -23.48 1.22 -14.02
C ARG A 216 -22.73 2.53 -13.89
N ASP A 217 -22.76 3.05 -12.68
CA ASP A 217 -21.96 4.19 -12.26
C ASP A 217 -20.67 3.68 -11.62
N ILE A 218 -19.61 3.56 -12.43
CA ILE A 218 -18.30 3.09 -11.94
C ILE A 218 -17.55 4.15 -11.13
N VAL A 219 -17.98 5.42 -11.17
CA VAL A 219 -17.43 6.49 -10.34
C VAL A 219 -18.01 6.39 -8.92
N SER A 220 -19.34 6.29 -8.78
CA SER A 220 -19.97 6.17 -7.46
C SER A 220 -19.61 4.86 -6.74
N ASN A 221 -19.32 3.80 -7.50
CA ASN A 221 -18.87 2.52 -6.94
C ASN A 221 -17.35 2.47 -6.72
N ASP A 222 -16.60 3.47 -7.17
CA ASP A 222 -15.15 3.51 -7.20
C ASP A 222 -14.52 2.24 -7.81
N GLU A 223 -14.92 1.92 -9.05
CA GLU A 223 -14.52 0.70 -9.76
C GLU A 223 -13.70 1.01 -11.02
N ILE A 224 -12.78 0.10 -11.37
CA ILE A 224 -12.21 -0.02 -12.72
C ILE A 224 -12.59 -1.39 -13.28
N TRP A 225 -13.09 -1.42 -14.50
CA TRP A 225 -13.53 -2.64 -15.16
C TRP A 225 -12.52 -3.12 -16.19
N ASN A 226 -12.11 -4.38 -16.10
CA ASN A 226 -11.19 -5.02 -17.01
C ASN A 226 -11.93 -6.13 -17.75
N ILE A 227 -12.27 -5.90 -19.03
CA ILE A 227 -13.00 -6.88 -19.84
C ILE A 227 -12.06 -7.55 -20.84
N ALA A 228 -11.70 -8.80 -20.57
CA ALA A 228 -10.88 -9.61 -21.44
C ALA A 228 -11.72 -10.24 -22.56
N CYS A 229 -11.37 -9.93 -23.82
CA CYS A 229 -12.05 -10.45 -24.99
C CYS A 229 -11.36 -11.70 -25.55
N TYR A 230 -11.99 -12.86 -25.39
CA TYR A 230 -11.54 -14.14 -25.94
C TYR A 230 -12.39 -14.49 -27.17
N ALA A 231 -12.17 -13.79 -28.27
CA ALA A 231 -12.80 -14.10 -29.56
C ALA A 231 -11.96 -15.11 -30.35
N ASP A 232 -12.62 -16.04 -31.04
CA ASP A 232 -12.03 -16.99 -31.98
C ASP A 232 -12.25 -16.58 -33.46
N ALA A 233 -12.91 -15.43 -33.69
CA ALA A 233 -13.23 -14.90 -35.01
C ALA A 233 -13.17 -13.36 -35.06
N GLN A 234 -13.17 -12.80 -36.27
CA GLN A 234 -13.19 -11.36 -36.50
C GLN A 234 -14.48 -10.75 -35.96
N ASP A 235 -14.35 -9.82 -35.00
CA ASP A 235 -15.48 -9.02 -34.53
C ASP A 235 -15.83 -7.95 -35.58
N THR A 236 -17.10 -7.90 -35.96
CA THR A 236 -17.64 -6.93 -36.93
C THR A 236 -18.75 -6.08 -36.31
N THR A 237 -19.07 -6.28 -35.03
CA THR A 237 -20.17 -5.60 -34.35
C THR A 237 -19.61 -4.51 -33.46
N GLN A 238 -19.97 -3.25 -33.75
CA GLN A 238 -19.66 -2.15 -32.84
C GLN A 238 -20.57 -2.22 -31.61
N VAL A 239 -19.98 -2.12 -30.42
CA VAL A 239 -20.70 -1.92 -29.17
C VAL A 239 -20.55 -0.46 -28.74
N ALA A 240 -21.67 0.21 -28.47
CA ALA A 240 -21.68 1.56 -27.92
C ALA A 240 -22.00 1.48 -26.41
N ILE A 241 -21.18 2.15 -25.59
CA ILE A 241 -21.39 2.31 -24.15
C ILE A 241 -21.86 3.76 -23.96
N ASN A 242 -23.16 3.96 -23.80
CA ASN A 242 -23.75 5.31 -23.77
C ASN A 242 -24.13 5.80 -22.37
N ASP A 243 -24.28 4.87 -21.40
CA ASP A 243 -24.90 5.17 -20.12
C ASP A 243 -23.96 4.99 -18.91
N TRP A 244 -22.70 4.61 -19.14
CA TRP A 244 -21.72 4.50 -18.06
C TRP A 244 -21.16 5.87 -17.68
N ILE A 245 -21.09 6.14 -16.38
CA ILE A 245 -20.42 7.33 -15.83
C ILE A 245 -18.96 6.95 -15.56
N THR A 246 -18.01 7.63 -16.19
CA THR A 246 -16.56 7.38 -16.07
C THR A 246 -15.79 8.62 -15.61
N SER A 247 -14.57 8.43 -15.11
CA SER A 247 -13.65 9.51 -14.73
C SER A 247 -12.23 9.19 -15.22
N GLN A 248 -11.25 10.07 -14.91
CA GLN A 248 -9.83 9.76 -15.17
C GLN A 248 -9.36 8.55 -14.35
N ASP A 249 -9.94 8.35 -13.17
CA ASP A 249 -9.52 7.32 -12.21
C ASP A 249 -10.43 6.08 -12.28
N ASN A 250 -11.66 6.19 -12.83
CA ASN A 250 -12.62 5.10 -12.96
C ASN A 250 -13.01 4.88 -14.43
N TYR A 251 -12.49 3.82 -15.04
CA TYR A 251 -12.65 3.54 -16.47
C TYR A 251 -12.81 2.03 -16.76
N ILE A 252 -13.07 1.72 -18.03
CA ILE A 252 -13.17 0.37 -18.60
C ILE A 252 -12.07 0.13 -19.64
#